data_AF-A0AAW2I826-F1
#
_entry.id   AF-A0AAW2I826-F1
#
_cell.length_a   1.000
_cell.length_b   1.000
_cell.length_c   1.000
_cell.angle_alpha   90.00
_cell.angle_beta   90.00
_cell.angle_gamma   90.00
#
_symmetry.space_group_name_H-M   'P 1'
#
loop_
_entity.id
_entity.type
_entity.pdbx_description
1 polymer ?
#
loop_
_entity_poly.entity_id
_entity_poly.type
_entity_poly.pdbx_seq_one_letter_code
_entity_poly.pdbx_strand_id
1 'polypeptide(L)'
;MKQVCGSLKLELAQYREVAAFAQFGSDLDAATQALLNRGARLTEILKQPQYTPLTIEKQIIVIYAAVNGFCDRMPLDKISQYEKEILSTVKPELLESLKGVSKEFPVGHDGEPEVNQPQGLPLPGPSSPAASSASTEDSFGVQVISEP
;
A
#
# COMPACT_ATOMS: atom_id res chain seq x y z
N MET A 1 9.25 6.82 19.79
CA MET A 1 8.93 7.02 18.35
C MET A 1 10.02 7.78 17.57
N LYS A 2 10.52 8.95 18.03
CA LYS A 2 11.49 9.77 17.25
C LYS A 2 12.74 9.02 16.74
N GLN A 3 13.35 8.20 17.58
CA GLN A 3 14.58 7.47 17.21
C GLN A 3 14.32 6.44 16.11
N VAL A 4 13.24 5.66 16.21
CA VAL A 4 12.87 4.66 15.19
C VAL A 4 12.36 5.31 13.89
N CYS A 5 11.63 6.42 14.00
CA CYS A 5 11.18 7.19 12.83
C CYS A 5 12.35 7.87 12.08
N GLY A 6 13.40 8.31 12.78
CA GLY A 6 14.57 8.93 12.16
C GLY A 6 15.29 7.97 11.22
N SER A 7 15.60 6.76 11.72
CA SER A 7 16.24 5.71 10.91
C SER A 7 15.34 5.24 9.76
N LEU A 8 14.05 5.03 10.02
CA LEU A 8 13.09 4.63 8.99
C LEU A 8 13.00 5.65 7.84
N LYS A 9 12.95 6.95 8.17
CA LYS A 9 12.87 8.02 7.17
C LYS A 9 14.11 8.07 6.28
N LEU A 10 15.30 7.86 6.87
CA LEU A 10 16.55 7.83 6.12
C LEU A 10 16.60 6.64 5.15
N GLU A 11 16.24 5.45 5.61
CA GLU A 11 16.25 4.24 4.77
C GLU A 11 15.24 4.32 3.62
N LEU A 12 14.04 4.85 3.88
CA LEU A 12 13.04 5.06 2.83
C LEU A 12 13.43 6.15 1.83
N ALA A 13 14.15 7.19 2.26
CA ALA A 13 14.68 8.20 1.36
C ALA A 13 15.69 7.58 0.38
N GLN A 14 16.67 6.84 0.90
CA GLN A 14 17.66 6.13 0.08
C GLN A 14 17.00 5.11 -0.86
N TYR A 15 16.03 4.34 -0.35
CA TYR A 15 15.25 3.41 -1.17
C TYR A 15 14.58 4.10 -2.36
N ARG A 16 13.96 5.26 -2.16
CA ARG A 16 13.27 5.99 -3.25
C ARG A 16 14.23 6.50 -4.31
N GLU A 17 15.38 7.02 -3.90
CA GLU A 17 16.42 7.46 -4.83
C GLU A 17 16.89 6.29 -5.69
N VAL A 18 17.23 5.16 -5.06
CA VAL A 18 17.77 3.98 -5.73
C VAL A 18 16.71 3.23 -6.54
N ALA A 19 15.45 3.19 -6.09
CA ALA A 19 14.34 2.59 -6.82
C ALA A 19 14.05 3.29 -8.16
N ALA A 20 14.23 4.62 -8.21
CA ALA A 20 14.13 5.37 -9.47
C ALA A 20 15.24 4.99 -10.45
N PHE A 21 16.49 4.82 -9.97
CA PHE A 21 17.61 4.38 -10.81
C PHE A 21 17.48 2.92 -11.26
N ALA A 22 16.94 2.06 -10.41
CA ALA A 22 16.69 0.64 -10.70
C ALA A 22 15.67 0.42 -11.83
N GLN A 23 14.83 1.40 -12.13
CA GLN A 23 13.91 1.34 -13.29
C GLN A 23 14.63 1.49 -14.63
N PHE A 24 15.85 2.05 -14.64
CA PHE A 24 16.60 2.36 -15.86
C PHE A 24 17.90 1.55 -16.03
N GLY A 25 18.41 0.93 -14.97
CA GLY A 25 19.65 0.14 -14.99
C GLY A 25 19.39 -1.37 -15.00
N SER A 26 20.00 -2.10 -15.94
CA SER A 26 19.89 -3.56 -16.05
C SER A 26 20.80 -4.32 -15.07
N ASP A 27 21.85 -3.69 -14.55
CA ASP A 27 22.82 -4.31 -13.65
C ASP A 27 22.91 -3.54 -12.33
N LEU A 28 22.27 -4.10 -11.31
CA LEU A 28 22.31 -3.58 -9.94
C LEU A 28 23.33 -4.41 -9.16
N ASP A 29 24.29 -3.75 -8.52
CA ASP A 29 25.25 -4.40 -7.64
C ASP A 29 24.54 -4.97 -6.39
N ALA A 30 25.21 -5.90 -5.69
CA ALA A 30 24.62 -6.60 -4.55
C ALA A 30 24.19 -5.65 -3.43
N ALA A 31 24.89 -4.53 -3.22
CA ALA A 31 24.53 -3.55 -2.21
C ALA A 31 23.23 -2.81 -2.59
N THR A 32 23.09 -2.42 -3.86
CA THR A 32 21.85 -1.81 -4.37
C THR A 32 20.67 -2.78 -4.27
N GLN A 33 20.85 -4.04 -4.63
CA GLN A 33 19.79 -5.05 -4.51
C GLN A 33 19.35 -5.23 -3.05
N ALA A 34 20.30 -5.27 -2.10
CA ALA A 34 19.99 -5.37 -0.68
C ALA A 34 19.17 -4.16 -0.19
N LEU A 35 19.54 -2.95 -0.62
CA LEU A 35 18.84 -1.72 -0.27
C LEU A 35 17.42 -1.68 -0.84
N LEU A 36 17.23 -2.06 -2.11
CA LEU A 36 15.92 -2.16 -2.75
C LEU A 36 15.02 -3.18 -2.05
N ASN A 37 15.56 -4.37 -1.78
CA ASN A 37 14.83 -5.42 -1.09
C ASN A 37 14.41 -4.95 0.30
N ARG A 38 15.30 -4.33 1.08
CA ARG A 38 14.98 -3.81 2.41
C ARG A 38 13.93 -2.70 2.34
N GLY A 39 14.11 -1.73 1.45
CA GLY A 39 13.16 -0.63 1.28
C GLY A 39 11.76 -1.10 0.88
N ALA A 40 11.66 -2.08 -0.02
CA ALA A 40 10.38 -2.71 -0.36
C ALA A 40 9.69 -3.33 0.86
N ARG A 41 10.45 -4.01 1.74
CA ARG A 41 9.91 -4.59 2.98
C ARG A 41 9.45 -3.51 3.96
N LEU A 42 10.23 -2.44 4.12
CA LEU A 42 9.84 -1.30 4.96
C LEU A 42 8.54 -0.66 4.46
N THR A 43 8.37 -0.52 3.14
CA THR A 43 7.11 0.00 2.58
C THR A 43 5.93 -0.94 2.81
N GLU A 44 6.14 -2.25 2.79
CA GLU A 44 5.09 -3.23 3.05
C GLU A 44 4.64 -3.20 4.52
N ILE A 45 5.58 -3.04 5.46
CA ILE A 45 5.31 -2.95 6.90
C ILE A 45 4.47 -1.72 7.26
N LEU A 46 4.56 -0.66 6.45
CA LEU A 46 3.74 0.54 6.63
C LEU A 46 2.31 0.39 6.09
N LYS A 47 2.00 -0.70 5.36
CA LYS A 47 0.64 -0.97 4.90
C LYS A 47 -0.18 -1.54 6.04
N GLN A 48 -1.11 -0.75 6.54
CA GLN A 48 -2.03 -1.16 7.59
C GLN A 48 -3.40 -1.51 7.01
N PRO A 49 -4.01 -2.65 7.39
CA PRO A 49 -5.38 -2.95 6.98
C PRO A 49 -6.37 -1.96 7.61
N GLN A 50 -7.44 -1.65 6.88
CA GLN A 50 -8.48 -0.75 7.35
C GLN A 50 -9.11 -1.26 8.65
N TYR A 51 -9.52 -0.34 9.52
CA TYR A 51 -10.19 -0.61 10.80
C TYR A 51 -9.38 -1.39 11.84
N THR A 52 -8.06 -1.55 11.65
CA THR A 52 -7.19 -2.25 12.61
C THR A 52 -6.14 -1.29 13.18
N PRO A 53 -6.50 -0.27 13.99
CA PRO A 53 -5.54 0.66 14.56
C PRO A 53 -4.57 -0.06 15.51
N LEU A 54 -3.26 0.14 15.31
CA LEU A 54 -2.21 -0.37 16.19
C LEU A 54 -1.87 0.66 17.26
N THR A 55 -1.58 0.19 18.48
CA THR A 55 -1.08 1.09 19.54
C THR A 55 0.35 1.53 19.25
N ILE A 56 0.76 2.67 19.80
CA ILE A 56 2.08 3.26 19.55
C ILE A 56 3.21 2.28 19.95
N GLU A 57 3.05 1.54 21.05
CA GLU A 57 4.05 0.59 21.53
C GLU A 57 4.25 -0.55 20.51
N LYS A 58 3.14 -1.05 19.95
CA LYS A 58 3.14 -2.10 18.94
C LYS A 58 3.80 -1.60 17.64
N GLN A 59 3.47 -0.38 17.21
CA GLN A 59 4.09 0.25 16.05
C GLN A 59 5.61 0.40 16.23
N ILE A 60 6.07 0.83 17.41
CA ILE A 60 7.50 0.96 17.71
C ILE A 60 8.21 -0.38 17.55
N ILE A 61 7.65 -1.46 18.08
CA ILE A 61 8.26 -2.79 18.00
C ILE A 61 8.36 -3.27 16.56
N VAL A 62 7.28 -3.15 15.79
CA VAL A 62 7.23 -3.57 14.39
C VAL A 62 8.25 -2.80 13.55
N ILE A 63 8.28 -1.46 13.69
CA ILE A 63 9.24 -0.61 12.96
C ILE A 63 10.68 -0.90 13.40
N TYR A 64 10.91 -1.09 14.70
CA TYR A 64 12.23 -1.44 15.21
C TYR A 64 12.72 -2.78 14.65
N ALA A 65 11.86 -3.79 14.60
CA ALA A 65 12.21 -5.08 14.03
C ALA A 65 12.57 -4.96 12.53
N ALA A 66 11.82 -4.13 11.81
CA ALA A 66 12.07 -3.84 10.40
C ALA A 66 13.43 -3.16 10.16
N VAL A 67 13.70 -2.07 10.88
CA VAL A 67 14.92 -1.26 10.75
C VAL A 67 16.18 -2.01 11.22
N ASN A 68 16.07 -2.98 12.13
CA ASN A 68 17.22 -3.79 12.51
C ASN A 68 17.46 -5.00 11.57
N GLY A 69 16.67 -5.14 10.49
CA GLY A 69 16.85 -6.19 9.51
C GLY A 69 16.32 -7.57 9.94
N PHE A 70 15.49 -7.66 10.97
CA PHE A 70 14.85 -8.93 11.36
C PHE A 70 13.90 -9.46 10.28
N CYS A 71 13.42 -8.57 9.40
CA CYS A 71 12.56 -8.90 8.27
C CYS A 71 13.34 -9.19 6.97
N ASP A 72 14.66 -8.99 6.93
CA ASP A 72 15.45 -9.01 5.69
C ASP A 72 15.52 -10.39 5.02
N ARG A 73 15.31 -11.46 5.78
CA ARG A 73 15.27 -12.83 5.27
C ARG A 73 13.87 -13.26 4.82
N MET A 74 12.84 -12.46 5.09
CA MET A 74 11.46 -12.81 4.78
C MET A 74 11.11 -12.38 3.34
N PRO A 75 10.30 -13.17 2.62
CA PRO A 75 9.71 -12.73 1.36
C PRO A 75 8.64 -11.66 1.64
N LEU A 76 8.44 -10.74 0.68
CA LEU A 76 7.51 -9.61 0.80
C LEU A 76 6.09 -10.07 1.18
N ASP A 77 5.62 -11.15 0.57
CA ASP A 77 4.25 -11.68 0.78
C ASP A 77 3.99 -12.19 2.21
N LYS A 78 5.04 -12.46 2.98
CA LYS A 78 4.94 -12.96 4.36
C LYS A 78 5.10 -11.88 5.42
N ILE A 79 5.31 -10.62 5.02
CA ILE A 79 5.51 -9.52 5.96
C ILE A 79 4.28 -9.29 6.83
N SER A 80 3.09 -9.32 6.24
CA SER A 80 1.85 -9.15 7.01
C SER A 80 1.61 -10.29 8.01
N GLN A 81 2.14 -11.49 7.75
CA GLN A 81 2.10 -12.61 8.70
C GLN A 81 3.12 -12.40 9.82
N TYR A 82 4.34 -11.98 9.47
CA TYR A 82 5.40 -11.65 10.41
C TYR A 82 4.96 -10.57 11.41
N GLU A 83 4.26 -9.52 10.95
CA GLU A 83 3.73 -8.48 11.82
C GLU A 83 2.72 -9.04 12.84
N LYS A 84 1.84 -9.95 12.43
CA LYS A 84 0.89 -10.57 13.35
C LYS A 84 1.61 -11.47 14.37
N GLU A 85 2.59 -12.24 13.91
CA GLU A 85 3.38 -13.14 14.76
C GLU A 85 4.20 -12.38 15.79
N ILE A 86 4.91 -11.31 15.39
CA ILE A 86 5.70 -10.51 16.32
C ILE A 86 4.80 -9.88 17.38
N LEU A 87 3.65 -9.34 16.99
CA LEU A 87 2.69 -8.75 17.93
C LEU A 87 2.07 -9.78 18.88
N SER A 88 1.98 -11.05 18.48
CA SER A 88 1.52 -12.14 19.34
C SER A 88 2.60 -12.68 20.29
N THR A 89 3.87 -12.56 19.91
CA THR A 89 5.02 -13.08 20.65
C THR A 89 5.56 -12.07 21.67
N VAL A 90 5.24 -10.79 21.49
CA VAL A 90 5.68 -9.72 22.39
C VAL A 90 5.13 -9.93 23.80
N LYS A 91 6.04 -9.94 24.78
CA LYS A 91 5.69 -10.05 26.20
C LYS A 91 4.95 -8.79 26.67
N PRO A 92 3.92 -8.93 27.54
CA PRO A 92 3.19 -7.79 28.08
C PRO A 92 4.09 -6.82 28.87
N GLU A 93 5.10 -7.33 29.57
CA GLU A 93 6.09 -6.55 30.31
C GLU A 93 6.85 -5.55 29.41
N LEU A 94 7.18 -5.95 28.17
CA LEU A 94 7.84 -5.09 27.21
C LEU A 94 6.92 -3.95 26.79
N LEU A 95 5.64 -4.25 26.55
CA LEU A 95 4.64 -3.22 26.22
C LEU A 95 4.46 -2.22 27.36
N GLU A 96 4.49 -2.68 28.61
CA GLU A 96 4.41 -1.79 29.78
C GLU A 96 5.62 -0.87 29.91
N SER A 97 6.83 -1.38 29.66
CA SER A 97 8.04 -0.56 29.66
C SER A 97 7.99 0.56 28.60
N LEU A 98 7.36 0.28 27.45
CA LEU A 98 7.21 1.22 26.35
C LEU A 98 6.12 2.28 26.59
N LYS A 99 5.08 1.98 27.40
CA LYS A 99 4.06 2.97 27.80
C LYS A 99 4.69 4.17 28.52
N GLY A 100 5.78 3.97 29.26
CA GLY A 100 6.52 5.05 29.94
C GLY A 100 7.14 6.04 28.96
N VAL A 101 7.55 5.56 27.78
CA VAL A 101 8.20 6.36 26.72
C VAL A 101 7.18 7.19 25.93
N SER A 102 5.91 6.79 25.90
CA SER A 102 4.83 7.47 25.16
C SER A 102 4.28 8.72 25.85
N LYS A 103 4.56 8.95 27.15
CA LYS A 103 3.93 10.04 27.93
C LYS A 103 4.48 11.45 27.67
N GLU A 104 5.59 11.61 26.96
CA GLU A 104 6.27 12.92 26.84
C GLU A 104 5.97 13.73 25.57
N PHE A 105 5.11 13.27 24.65
CA PHE A 105 5.01 13.95 23.36
C PHE A 105 3.57 14.35 22.98
N PRO A 106 3.26 15.66 22.94
CA PRO A 106 2.07 16.13 22.24
C PRO A 106 2.25 15.81 20.75
N VAL A 107 1.30 15.05 20.21
CA VAL A 107 1.21 14.72 18.79
C VAL A 107 0.82 16.02 18.07
N GLY A 108 1.79 16.62 17.38
CA GLY A 108 1.55 17.69 16.41
C GLY A 108 0.59 17.17 15.35
N HIS A 109 -0.51 17.90 15.19
CA HIS A 109 -1.59 17.60 14.26
C HIS A 109 -1.16 18.04 12.86
N ASP A 110 -0.26 17.27 12.24
CA ASP A 110 0.22 17.54 10.89
C ASP A 110 -0.47 16.56 9.93
N GLY A 111 -1.31 17.12 9.07
CA GLY A 111 -2.34 16.44 8.29
C GLY A 111 -1.96 15.13 7.62
N GLU A 112 -2.92 14.20 7.68
CA GLU A 112 -3.05 13.03 6.82
C GLU A 112 -2.51 13.29 5.40
N PRO A 113 -1.47 12.60 4.92
CA PRO A 113 -1.31 12.43 3.49
C PRO A 113 -2.40 11.46 3.05
N GLU A 114 -3.44 11.99 2.42
CA GLU A 114 -4.50 11.26 1.74
C GLU A 114 -3.89 10.06 0.99
N VAL A 115 -4.23 8.86 1.47
CA VAL A 115 -3.86 7.58 0.87
C VAL A 115 -4.56 7.51 -0.48
N ASN A 116 -3.89 8.04 -1.52
CA ASN A 116 -4.37 7.95 -2.87
C ASN A 116 -4.29 6.49 -3.31
N GLN A 117 -5.44 5.84 -3.38
CA GLN A 117 -5.59 4.46 -3.83
C GLN A 117 -4.89 4.29 -5.20
N PRO A 118 -4.17 3.19 -5.45
CA PRO A 118 -3.69 2.92 -6.81
C PRO A 118 -4.93 2.76 -7.69
N GLN A 119 -5.12 3.67 -8.64
CA GLN A 119 -6.15 3.55 -9.67
C GLN A 119 -5.94 2.21 -10.39
N GLY A 120 -6.83 1.27 -10.10
CA GLY A 120 -6.93 0.02 -10.83
C GLY A 120 -7.24 0.33 -12.28
N LEU A 121 -6.41 -0.20 -13.17
CA LEU A 121 -6.72 -0.33 -14.58
C LEU A 121 -8.13 -0.96 -14.71
N PRO A 122 -9.09 -0.35 -15.42
CA PRO A 122 -10.39 -0.97 -15.59
C PRO A 122 -10.23 -2.24 -16.46
N LEU A 123 -10.54 -3.39 -15.87
CA LEU A 123 -10.72 -4.65 -16.60
C LEU A 123 -11.90 -4.47 -17.59
N PRO A 124 -11.76 -4.87 -18.87
CA PRO A 124 -12.90 -4.87 -19.78
C PRO A 124 -13.91 -5.94 -19.34
N GLY A 125 -15.12 -5.51 -18.98
CA GLY A 125 -16.24 -6.40 -18.67
C GLY A 125 -16.73 -7.17 -19.90
N PRO A 126 -17.39 -8.33 -19.71
CA PRO A 126 -17.80 -9.21 -20.80
C PRO A 126 -19.05 -8.64 -21.51
N SER A 127 -18.95 -8.37 -22.81
CA SER A 127 -20.07 -7.94 -23.64
C SER A 127 -20.64 -9.09 -24.47
N SER A 128 -21.75 -9.67 -24.00
CA SER A 128 -22.79 -10.32 -24.82
C SER A 128 -23.89 -10.94 -23.95
N PRO A 129 -25.11 -11.24 -24.47
CA PRO A 129 -25.82 -10.69 -25.65
C PRO A 129 -27.34 -10.46 -25.38
N ALA A 130 -28.10 -10.13 -26.45
CA ALA A 130 -29.56 -10.20 -26.64
C ALA A 130 -30.42 -9.02 -26.10
N ALA A 131 -31.58 -8.65 -26.65
CA ALA A 131 -32.28 -8.76 -27.94
C ALA A 131 -33.63 -8.01 -27.75
N SER A 132 -34.29 -7.61 -28.85
CA SER A 132 -35.74 -7.26 -28.93
C SER A 132 -36.14 -5.89 -28.35
N SER A 133 -37.03 -5.05 -28.90
CA SER A 133 -37.85 -5.02 -30.12
C SER A 133 -38.68 -3.72 -30.13
N ALA A 134 -38.96 -3.20 -31.34
CA ALA A 134 -40.22 -2.58 -31.79
C ALA A 134 -40.66 -1.16 -31.37
N SER A 135 -41.11 -0.41 -32.40
CA SER A 135 -42.21 0.59 -32.45
C SER A 135 -41.90 2.01 -31.91
N THR A 136 -42.28 3.14 -32.53
CA THR A 136 -43.24 3.48 -33.59
C THR A 136 -43.11 4.99 -33.95
N GLU A 137 -43.54 5.36 -35.18
CA GLU A 137 -43.99 6.68 -35.69
C GLU A 137 -42.99 7.86 -35.88
N ASP A 138 -42.81 8.30 -37.13
CA ASP A 138 -43.23 9.64 -37.53
C ASP A 138 -43.50 9.74 -39.06
N SER A 139 -44.19 10.82 -39.43
CA SER A 139 -45.21 10.97 -40.48
C SER A 139 -44.69 11.50 -41.83
N PHE A 140 -45.65 11.70 -42.76
CA PHE A 140 -45.59 12.25 -44.13
C PHE A 140 -45.37 11.18 -45.23
N GLY A 141 -46.27 10.91 -46.18
CA GLY A 141 -47.33 11.72 -46.77
C GLY A 141 -46.94 12.09 -48.20
N VAL A 142 -47.48 11.36 -49.19
CA VAL A 142 -47.94 11.80 -50.53
C VAL A 142 -48.08 10.59 -51.47
N GLN A 143 -49.30 10.42 -51.98
CA GLN A 143 -49.71 9.53 -53.07
C GLN A 143 -49.06 9.93 -54.40
N VAL A 144 -48.64 8.95 -55.21
CA VAL A 144 -48.96 8.94 -56.66
C VAL A 144 -49.19 7.50 -57.10
N ILE A 145 -50.20 7.35 -57.96
CA ILE A 145 -50.94 6.16 -58.34
C ILE A 145 -50.49 5.74 -59.75
N SER A 146 -50.62 4.44 -60.03
CA SER A 146 -50.87 3.81 -61.35
C SER A 146 -49.68 3.40 -62.24
N GLU A 147 -49.54 2.07 -62.30
CA GLU A 147 -49.19 1.19 -63.44
C GLU A 147 -49.94 1.53 -64.76
N PRO A 148 -49.64 0.88 -65.92
CA PRO A 148 -49.00 -0.44 -66.15
C PRO A 148 -47.60 -0.45 -66.78
#